data_AF-A0A6P1D3T9-F1
#
_entry.id   AF-A0A6P1D3T9-F1
#
_cell.length_a   1.000
_cell.length_b   1.000
_cell.length_c   1.000
_cell.angle_alpha   90.00
_cell.angle_beta   90.00
_cell.angle_gamma   90.00
#
_symmetry.space_group_name_H-M   'P 1'
#
loop_
_entity.id
_entity.type
_entity.pdbx_description
1 polymer ?
#
loop_
_entity_poly.entity_id
_entity_poly.type
_entity_poly.pdbx_seq_one_letter_code
_entity_poly.pdbx_strand_id
1 'polypeptide(L)'
;IRPVEQLRWITFGHVEADECGAMNQFLAAAPNAQVAHGELGCMVSIDDMADRPPRRMVDGEVIDLGGRRVQHFDTPHAPHNWEARVLYEQT
;
A
#
# COMPACT_ATOMS: atom_id res chain seq x y z
N ILE A 1 17.95 -8.64 -10.48
CA ILE A 1 18.02 -7.23 -10.04
C ILE A 1 17.26 -6.40 -11.07
N ARG A 2 16.32 -5.54 -10.65
CA ARG A 2 15.55 -4.63 -11.52
C ARG A 2 15.86 -3.18 -11.11
N PRO A 3 15.81 -2.20 -12.02
CA PRO A 3 15.92 -0.78 -11.68
C PRO A 3 14.79 -0.32 -10.74
N VAL A 4 15.09 0.59 -9.81
CA VAL A 4 14.12 1.10 -8.83
C VAL A 4 13.00 1.91 -9.49
N GLU A 5 13.29 2.50 -10.64
CA GLU A 5 12.34 3.26 -11.46
C GLU A 5 11.25 2.36 -12.07
N GLN A 6 11.43 1.04 -12.06
CA GLN A 6 10.42 0.05 -12.46
C GLN A 6 9.50 -0.36 -11.31
N LEU A 7 9.77 0.06 -10.06
CA LEU A 7 8.88 -0.17 -8.93
C LEU A 7 7.60 0.65 -9.13
N ARG A 8 6.45 -0.01 -9.07
CA ARG A 8 5.13 0.62 -9.29
C ARG A 8 4.30 0.80 -8.03
N TRP A 9 4.43 -0.12 -7.06
CA TRP A 9 3.57 -0.15 -5.88
C TRP A 9 4.42 -0.19 -4.60
N ILE A 10 4.06 0.66 -3.64
CA ILE A 10 4.53 0.63 -2.25
C ILE A 10 3.31 0.37 -1.37
N THR A 11 3.42 -0.51 -0.40
CA THR A 11 2.25 -1.03 0.31
C THR A 11 2.69 -1.64 1.65
N PHE A 12 1.82 -1.62 2.65
CA PHE A 12 2.07 -2.14 4.00
C PHE A 12 0.76 -2.64 4.65
N GLY A 13 0.83 -3.30 5.81
CA GLY A 13 -0.32 -3.99 6.42
C GLY A 13 -1.23 -3.04 7.19
N HIS A 14 -0.64 -2.10 7.92
CA HIS A 14 -1.36 -1.03 8.62
C HIS A 14 -0.47 0.20 8.81
N VAL A 15 -1.05 1.29 9.30
CA VAL A 15 -0.32 2.52 9.58
C VAL A 15 0.33 2.41 10.96
N GLU A 16 1.58 1.95 10.99
CA GLU A 16 2.45 2.03 12.16
C GLU A 16 3.87 2.43 11.72
N ALA A 17 4.59 3.17 12.58
CA ALA A 17 5.83 3.82 12.21
C ALA A 17 6.94 2.83 11.78
N ASP A 18 6.95 1.63 12.33
CA ASP A 18 7.85 0.55 11.94
C ASP A 18 7.51 -0.05 10.57
N GLU A 19 6.23 -0.06 10.17
CA GLU A 19 5.81 -0.52 8.84
C GLU A 19 5.92 0.55 7.75
N CYS A 20 5.54 1.80 8.06
CA CYS A 20 5.39 2.87 7.06
C CYS A 20 6.32 4.07 7.26
N GLY A 21 7.17 4.10 8.29
CA GLY A 21 8.01 5.26 8.62
C GLY A 21 9.01 5.67 7.52
N ALA A 22 9.41 4.73 6.66
CA ALA A 22 10.27 4.99 5.51
C ALA A 22 9.51 5.24 4.19
N MET A 23 8.17 5.29 4.21
CA MET A 23 7.32 5.40 3.02
C MET A 23 7.77 6.54 2.08
N ASN A 24 7.99 7.75 2.61
CA ASN A 24 8.38 8.91 1.79
C ASN A 24 9.83 8.79 1.25
N GLN A 25 10.72 8.09 1.96
CA GLN A 25 12.07 7.81 1.44
C GLN A 25 12.00 6.86 0.22
N PHE A 26 11.13 5.85 0.29
CA PHE A 26 10.87 4.97 -0.85
C PHE A 26 10.19 5.70 -2.01
N LEU A 27 9.24 6.59 -1.72
CA LEU A 27 8.64 7.44 -2.75
C LEU A 27 9.69 8.36 -3.40
N ALA A 28 10.63 8.94 -2.65
CA ALA A 28 11.68 9.75 -3.23
C ALA A 28 12.61 8.94 -4.15
N ALA A 29 12.97 7.70 -3.75
CA ALA A 29 13.85 6.83 -4.52
C ALA A 29 13.17 6.20 -5.76
N ALA A 30 11.85 5.96 -5.70
CA ALA A 30 11.08 5.32 -6.77
C ALA A 30 10.07 6.31 -7.38
N PRO A 31 10.50 7.15 -8.35
CA PRO A 31 9.68 8.24 -8.87
C PRO A 31 8.41 7.76 -9.59
N ASN A 32 8.38 6.52 -10.08
CA ASN A 32 7.21 5.93 -10.74
C ASN A 32 6.33 5.07 -9.82
N ALA A 33 6.72 4.92 -8.55
CA ALA A 33 5.94 4.17 -7.58
C ALA A 33 4.81 5.01 -6.99
N GLN A 34 3.71 4.34 -6.64
CA GLN A 34 2.58 4.91 -5.90
C GLN A 34 2.32 4.06 -4.65
N VAL A 35 1.99 4.72 -3.53
CA VAL A 35 1.47 4.01 -2.36
C VAL A 35 0.08 3.46 -2.70
N ALA A 36 -0.17 2.19 -2.42
CA ALA A 36 -1.50 1.59 -2.52
C ALA A 36 -1.90 1.05 -1.14
N HIS A 37 -3.05 1.47 -0.62
CA HIS A 37 -3.55 1.05 0.69
C HIS A 37 -5.09 1.03 0.72
N GLY A 38 -5.67 0.34 1.70
CA GLY A 38 -7.12 0.33 1.92
C GLY A 38 -7.68 1.75 2.13
N GLU A 39 -8.89 1.99 1.66
CA GLU A 39 -9.53 3.31 1.61
C GLU A 39 -9.55 4.02 2.97
N LEU A 40 -9.81 3.27 4.04
CA LEU A 40 -9.82 3.78 5.41
C LEU A 40 -8.45 4.31 5.84
N GLY A 41 -7.37 3.55 5.60
CA GLY A 41 -6.01 3.95 5.95
C GLY A 41 -5.54 5.19 5.19
N CYS A 42 -5.97 5.32 3.93
CA CYS A 42 -5.78 6.56 3.18
C CYS A 42 -6.49 7.72 3.86
N MET A 43 -7.79 7.57 4.09
CA MET A 43 -8.67 8.61 4.63
C MET A 43 -8.25 9.14 6.00
N VAL A 44 -7.73 8.29 6.88
CA VAL A 44 -7.44 8.68 8.28
C VAL A 44 -6.01 9.14 8.50
N SER A 45 -5.06 8.73 7.65
CA SER A 45 -3.63 8.98 7.89
C SER A 45 -2.83 9.22 6.61
N ILE A 46 -2.88 8.30 5.63
CA ILE A 46 -1.88 8.29 4.54
C ILE A 46 -2.05 9.51 3.61
N ASP A 47 -3.27 10.03 3.42
CA ASP A 47 -3.48 11.26 2.65
C ASP A 47 -2.69 12.45 3.22
N ASP A 48 -2.59 12.54 4.55
CA ASP A 48 -1.87 13.62 5.24
C ASP A 48 -0.36 13.36 5.36
N MET A 49 0.04 12.08 5.33
CA MET A 49 1.44 11.66 5.52
C MET A 49 2.24 11.54 4.22
N ALA A 50 1.61 11.17 3.10
CA ALA A 50 2.31 10.80 1.89
C ALA A 50 2.68 12.02 1.03
N ASP A 51 3.93 12.06 0.55
CA ASP A 51 4.40 13.13 -0.35
C ASP A 51 3.67 13.13 -1.70
N ARG A 52 2.98 12.04 -2.04
CA ARG A 52 2.23 11.86 -3.29
C ARG A 52 0.91 11.12 -3.02
N PRO A 53 -0.18 11.45 -3.75
CA PRO A 53 -1.49 10.85 -3.50
C PRO A 53 -1.47 9.30 -3.57
N PRO A 54 -1.94 8.60 -2.53
CA PRO A 54 -2.03 7.15 -2.55
C PRO A 54 -3.16 6.69 -3.50
N ARG A 55 -3.04 5.46 -4.00
CA ARG A 55 -4.14 4.71 -4.59
C ARG A 55 -4.95 4.08 -3.48
N ARG A 56 -6.16 4.56 -3.27
CA ARG A 56 -7.17 3.91 -2.42
C ARG A 56 -7.62 2.61 -3.06
N MET A 57 -7.73 1.57 -2.25
CA MET A 57 -8.23 0.27 -2.65
C MET A 57 -9.51 -0.02 -1.87
N VAL A 58 -10.53 -0.51 -2.58
CA VAL A 58 -11.75 -1.02 -1.93
C VAL A 58 -11.54 -2.48 -1.52
N ASP A 59 -12.23 -2.93 -0.48
CA ASP A 59 -12.18 -4.32 -0.04
C ASP A 59 -12.46 -5.30 -1.21
N GLY A 60 -11.62 -6.32 -1.33
CA GLY A 60 -11.65 -7.29 -2.41
C GLY A 60 -11.05 -6.82 -3.75
N GLU A 61 -10.60 -5.57 -3.89
CA GLU A 61 -10.00 -5.06 -5.13
C GLU A 61 -8.73 -5.82 -5.51
N VAL A 62 -8.53 -6.04 -6.81
CA VAL A 62 -7.38 -6.75 -7.37
C VAL A 62 -6.47 -5.81 -8.15
N ILE A 63 -5.17 -5.85 -7.83
CA ILE A 63 -4.11 -5.23 -8.63
C ILE A 63 -3.47 -6.28 -9.53
N ASP A 64 -3.42 -6.00 -10.83
CA ASP A 64 -2.59 -6.74 -11.78
C ASP A 64 -1.15 -6.21 -11.75
N LEU A 65 -0.19 -7.11 -11.54
CA LEU A 65 1.24 -6.83 -11.47
C LEU A 65 1.99 -7.17 -12.78
N GLY A 66 1.26 -7.54 -13.85
CA GLY A 66 1.83 -7.95 -15.13
C GLY A 66 2.18 -9.43 -15.15
N GLY A 67 1.20 -10.29 -14.85
CA GLY A 67 1.34 -11.76 -14.81
C GLY A 67 1.18 -12.37 -13.42
N ARG A 68 0.93 -11.54 -12.42
CA ARG A 68 0.47 -11.94 -11.07
C ARG A 68 -0.67 -11.03 -10.67
N ARG A 69 -1.57 -11.52 -9.82
CA ARG A 69 -2.70 -10.74 -9.31
C ARG A 69 -2.66 -10.75 -7.80
N VAL A 70 -2.78 -9.58 -7.19
CA VAL A 70 -2.83 -9.42 -5.74
C VAL A 70 -4.16 -8.81 -5.36
N GLN A 71 -4.88 -9.49 -4.48
CA GLN A 71 -6.16 -9.06 -3.95
C GLN A 71 -5.97 -8.43 -2.57
N HIS A 72 -6.63 -7.30 -2.34
CA HIS A 72 -6.69 -6.63 -1.06
C HIS A 72 -7.89 -7.09 -0.26
N PHE A 73 -7.70 -7.30 1.05
CA PHE A 73 -8.77 -7.52 2.00
C PHE A 73 -8.62 -6.59 3.20
N ASP A 74 -9.69 -5.91 3.56
CA ASP A 74 -9.76 -5.17 4.82
C ASP A 74 -9.89 -6.16 5.99
N THR A 75 -9.05 -5.97 7.01
CA THR A 75 -9.03 -6.82 8.21
C THR A 75 -9.00 -5.92 9.45
N PRO A 76 -10.06 -5.13 9.69
CA PRO A 76 -10.07 -4.15 10.76
C PRO A 76 -9.79 -4.82 12.11
N HIS A 77 -8.87 -4.23 12.86
CA HIS A 77 -8.38 -4.70 14.16
C HIS A 77 -7.60 -6.03 14.14
N ALA A 78 -7.22 -6.55 12.96
CA ALA A 78 -6.42 -7.77 12.82
C ALA A 78 -5.25 -7.54 11.83
N PRO A 79 -3.98 -7.52 12.27
CA PRO A 79 -3.49 -7.86 13.63
C PRO A 79 -3.79 -6.80 14.69
N HIS A 80 -3.91 -5.52 14.32
CA HIS A 80 -4.42 -4.39 15.12
C HIS A 80 -4.63 -3.18 14.21
N ASN A 81 -5.01 -2.02 14.78
CA ASN A 81 -5.41 -0.79 14.08
C ASN A 81 -6.73 -0.90 13.30
N TRP A 82 -7.35 0.24 13.03
CA TRP A 82 -8.67 0.26 12.38
C TRP A 82 -8.55 -0.02 10.87
N GLU A 83 -7.46 0.44 10.28
CA GLU A 83 -7.15 0.37 8.85
C GLU A 83 -6.32 -0.83 8.43
N ALA A 84 -6.15 -1.82 9.31
CA ALA A 84 -5.42 -3.04 9.00
C ALA A 84 -6.01 -3.78 7.80
N ARG A 85 -5.10 -4.39 7.04
CA ARG A 85 -5.42 -5.15 5.83
C ARG A 85 -4.41 -6.25 5.56
N VAL A 86 -4.80 -7.17 4.70
CA VAL A 86 -3.91 -8.18 4.12
C VAL A 86 -3.94 -8.12 2.59
N LEU A 87 -2.87 -8.63 1.99
CA LEU A 87 -2.76 -8.84 0.55
C LEU A 87 -2.59 -10.33 0.26
N TYR A 88 -3.33 -10.83 -0.72
CA TYR A 88 -3.30 -12.23 -1.14
C TYR A 88 -2.92 -12.32 -2.61
N GLU A 89 -1.83 -13.02 -2.94
CA GLU A 89 -1.50 -13.36 -4.33
C GLU A 89 -2.41 -14.51 -4.80
N GLN A 90 -3.19 -14.25 -5.85
CA GLN A 90 -4.08 -15.25 -6.44
C GLN A 90 -3.27 -16.33 -7.17
N THR A 91 -3.67 -17.60 -7.00
CA THR A 91 -3.10 -18.77 -7.69
C THR A 91 -3.58 -18.91 -9.11
#